data_AF-A0A2D7HRE1-F1
#
_entry.id   AF-A0A2D7HRE1-F1
#
_cell.length_a   1.000
_cell.length_b   1.000
_cell.length_c   1.000
_cell.angle_alpha   90.00
_cell.angle_beta   90.00
_cell.angle_gamma   90.00
#
_symmetry.space_group_name_H-M   'P 1'
#
loop_
_entity.id
_entity.type
_entity.pdbx_description
1 polymer ?
#
loop_
_entity_poly.entity_id
_entity_poly.type
_entity_poly.pdbx_seq_one_letter_code
_entity_poly.pdbx_strand_id
1 'polypeptide(L)'
;MDAFMDNNPISKIKPNISHQLTSSKLDSIDEKSELSAVAQEFESLFVYQMLKSARKAKLAESLFSNQGSETYQPLLDQEYAKTIAENHSFGIADALVRQFGGKTK
;
A
#
# COMPACT_ATOMS: atom_id res chain seq x y z
N MET A 1 -30.41 17.16 -19.90
CA MET A 1 -29.67 17.97 -18.91
C MET A 1 -28.56 17.07 -18.38
N ASP A 2 -27.44 17.01 -19.09
CA ASP A 2 -26.28 16.19 -18.73
C ASP A 2 -25.19 17.12 -18.22
N ALA A 3 -25.14 17.37 -16.90
CA ALA A 3 -24.12 18.29 -16.35
C ALA A 3 -23.81 18.14 -14.84
N PHE A 4 -24.07 17.00 -14.19
CA PHE A 4 -23.87 16.91 -12.72
C PHE A 4 -23.24 15.62 -12.18
N MET A 5 -22.49 14.84 -12.98
CA MET A 5 -21.99 13.54 -12.53
C MET A 5 -20.45 13.37 -12.45
N ASP A 6 -19.66 14.44 -12.32
CA ASP A 6 -18.18 14.33 -12.23
C ASP A 6 -17.52 15.13 -11.08
N ASN A 7 -18.23 15.37 -9.97
CA ASN A 7 -17.68 16.09 -8.81
C ASN A 7 -17.25 15.18 -7.66
N ASN A 8 -16.56 14.07 -7.96
CA ASN A 8 -15.82 13.33 -6.93
C ASN A 8 -14.41 13.92 -6.79
N PRO A 9 -14.08 14.68 -5.72
CA PRO A 9 -12.77 15.30 -5.55
C PRO A 9 -11.62 14.29 -5.42
N ILE A 10 -11.93 13.03 -5.13
CA ILE A 10 -10.93 11.98 -4.88
C ILE A 10 -10.32 11.42 -6.17
N SER A 11 -11.05 11.45 -7.29
CA SER A 11 -10.49 11.03 -8.59
C SER A 11 -9.33 11.92 -9.07
N LYS A 12 -9.22 13.13 -8.51
CA LYS A 12 -8.18 14.12 -8.83
C LYS A 12 -6.96 14.02 -7.91
N ILE A 13 -7.03 13.23 -6.84
CA ILE A 13 -5.89 12.98 -5.96
C ILE A 13 -5.01 11.98 -6.69
N LYS A 14 -3.93 12.48 -7.30
CA LYS A 14 -2.86 11.62 -7.81
C LYS A 14 -2.12 11.04 -6.59
N PRO A 15 -2.14 9.73 -6.35
CA PRO A 15 -1.28 9.14 -5.34
C PRO A 15 0.16 9.47 -5.73
N ASN A 16 0.85 10.25 -4.90
CA ASN A 16 2.24 10.62 -5.14
C ASN A 16 3.12 9.46 -4.69
N ILE A 17 3.13 8.38 -5.48
CA ILE A 17 4.14 7.32 -5.39
C ILE A 17 5.34 7.81 -6.21
N SER A 18 6.04 8.82 -5.67
CA SER A 18 7.30 9.27 -6.26
C SER A 18 8.37 8.22 -6.00
N HIS A 19 8.53 7.28 -6.93
CA HIS A 19 9.73 6.44 -7.01
C HIS A 19 10.44 6.79 -8.32
N GLN A 20 11.27 7.84 -8.28
CA GLN A 20 12.24 8.09 -9.35
C GLN A 20 13.38 7.07 -9.17
N LEU A 21 13.22 5.88 -9.74
CA LEU A 21 14.36 5.00 -10.00
C LEU A 21 15.11 5.54 -11.22
N THR A 22 16.07 6.43 -10.99
CA THR A 22 17.04 6.77 -12.04
C THR A 22 18.09 5.67 -12.09
N SER A 23 18.14 4.95 -13.21
CA SER A 23 19.05 3.83 -13.50
C SER A 23 20.55 4.14 -13.31
N SER A 24 20.91 5.41 -13.20
CA SER A 24 22.27 5.91 -12.95
C SER A 24 22.74 5.75 -11.50
N LYS A 25 21.90 5.23 -10.59
CA LYS A 25 22.29 4.92 -9.21
C LYS A 25 22.31 3.43 -8.88
N LEU A 26 22.32 2.53 -9.86
CA LEU A 26 22.43 1.09 -9.62
C LEU A 26 23.88 0.63 -9.31
N ASP A 27 24.89 1.46 -9.58
CA ASP A 27 26.30 1.04 -9.51
C ASP A 27 26.98 1.23 -8.14
N SER A 28 26.29 1.75 -7.12
CA SER A 28 26.90 1.98 -5.80
C SER A 28 25.96 1.88 -4.59
N ILE A 29 24.76 1.34 -4.76
CA ILE A 29 23.82 1.23 -3.67
C ILE A 29 23.92 -0.16 -3.06
N ASP A 30 23.97 -0.18 -1.73
CA ASP A 30 23.82 -1.37 -0.91
C ASP A 30 22.48 -2.03 -1.26
N GLU A 31 22.47 -2.94 -2.24
CA GLU A 31 21.29 -3.60 -2.82
C GLU A 31 20.39 -4.16 -1.71
N LYS A 32 21.00 -4.54 -0.58
CA LYS A 32 20.32 -5.07 0.59
C LYS A 32 19.49 -4.02 1.34
N SER A 33 19.98 -2.79 1.45
CA SER A 33 19.25 -1.68 2.09
C SER A 33 18.05 -1.25 1.25
N GLU A 34 18.19 -1.19 -0.07
CA GLU A 34 17.06 -0.88 -0.96
C GLU A 34 16.04 -2.02 -1.01
N LEU A 35 16.52 -3.26 -1.10
CA LEU A 35 15.65 -4.43 -1.06
C LEU A 35 14.85 -4.49 0.25
N SER A 36 15.46 -4.14 1.38
CA SER A 36 14.76 -4.08 2.66
C SER A 36 13.67 -3.01 2.67
N ALA A 37 13.93 -1.82 2.12
CA ALA A 37 12.93 -0.76 2.04
C ALA A 37 11.73 -1.17 1.17
N VAL A 38 12.00 -1.72 -0.02
CA VAL A 38 10.96 -2.19 -0.94
C VAL A 38 10.18 -3.36 -0.33
N ALA A 39 10.84 -4.27 0.39
CA ALA A 39 10.19 -5.39 1.05
C ALA A 39 9.23 -4.93 2.16
N GLN A 40 9.59 -3.88 2.90
CA GLN A 40 8.73 -3.28 3.93
C GLN A 40 7.48 -2.61 3.34
N GLU A 41 7.65 -1.91 2.21
CA GLU A 41 6.53 -1.34 1.47
C GLU A 41 5.59 -2.41 0.92
N PHE A 42 6.14 -3.53 0.44
CA PHE A 42 5.35 -4.66 -0.01
C PHE A 42 4.53 -5.29 1.12
N GLU A 43 5.12 -5.46 2.31
CA GLU A 43 4.38 -5.96 3.49
C GLU A 43 3.21 -5.02 3.84
N SER A 44 3.41 -3.70 3.76
CA SER A 44 2.34 -2.71 3.93
C SER A 44 1.22 -2.88 2.91
N LEU A 45 1.54 -3.10 1.63
CA LEU A 45 0.54 -3.36 0.60
C LEU A 45 -0.24 -4.66 0.84
N PHE A 46 0.44 -5.71 1.30
CA PHE A 46 -0.19 -6.97 1.64
C PHE A 46 -1.19 -6.80 2.79
N VAL A 47 -0.80 -6.10 3.86
CA VAL A 47 -1.69 -5.79 4.99
C VAL A 47 -2.89 -4.97 4.52
N TYR A 48 -2.69 -3.96 3.68
CA TYR A 48 -3.79 -3.20 3.09
C TYR A 48 -4.78 -4.10 2.34
N GLN A 49 -4.26 -5.01 1.52
CA GLN A 49 -5.11 -5.96 0.78
C GLN A 49 -5.83 -6.94 1.72
N MET A 50 -5.20 -7.36 2.81
CA MET A 50 -5.83 -8.17 3.86
C MET A 50 -6.98 -7.41 4.53
N LEU A 51 -6.76 -6.18 4.98
CA LEU A 51 -7.78 -5.32 5.61
C LEU A 51 -8.97 -5.08 4.67
N LYS A 52 -8.67 -4.74 3.41
CA LYS A 52 -9.67 -4.59 2.36
C LYS A 52 -10.49 -5.86 2.15
N SER A 53 -9.85 -7.02 2.15
CA SER A 53 -10.52 -8.32 1.96
C SER A 53 -11.38 -8.69 3.17
N ALA A 54 -10.90 -8.43 4.39
CA ALA A 54 -11.66 -8.62 5.62
C ALA A 54 -12.93 -7.73 5.65
N ARG A 55 -12.83 -6.46 5.25
CA ARG A 55 -14.00 -5.56 5.12
C ARG A 55 -14.97 -6.05 4.04
N LYS A 56 -14.47 -6.50 2.89
CA LYS A 56 -15.31 -7.06 1.81
C LYS A 56 -16.06 -8.33 2.23
N ALA A 57 -15.51 -9.11 3.15
CA ALA A 57 -16.14 -10.31 3.68
C ALA A 57 -17.24 -10.02 4.72
N LYS A 58 -17.46 -8.75 5.09
CA LYS A 58 -18.52 -8.35 6.01
C LYS A 58 -19.89 -8.71 5.39
N LEU A 59 -20.65 -9.55 6.09
CA LEU A 59 -21.94 -10.10 5.63
C LEU A 59 -23.10 -9.09 5.67
N ALA A 60 -22.93 -7.98 6.38
CA ALA A 60 -23.93 -6.94 6.49
C ALA A 60 -23.42 -5.64 5.87
N GLU A 61 -24.20 -5.10 4.92
CA GLU A 61 -24.05 -3.73 4.48
C GLU A 61 -24.15 -2.83 5.72
N SER A 62 -23.19 -1.92 5.87
CA SER A 62 -23.17 -1.07 7.07
C SER A 62 -24.39 -0.16 6.99
N LEU A 63 -25.31 -0.22 7.96
CA LEU A 63 -26.43 0.74 8.04
C LEU A 63 -25.94 2.20 8.12
N PHE A 64 -24.64 2.40 8.38
CA PHE A 64 -23.94 3.68 8.44
C PHE A 64 -22.96 3.91 7.27
N SER A 65 -22.89 3.04 6.25
CA SER A 65 -22.06 3.33 5.07
C SER A 65 -22.73 4.42 4.25
N ASN A 66 -22.08 5.58 4.20
CA ASN A 66 -22.42 6.66 3.29
C ASN A 66 -21.27 6.88 2.29
N GLN A 67 -21.57 7.58 1.19
CA GLN A 67 -20.59 7.88 0.12
C GLN A 67 -19.30 8.53 0.65
N GLY A 68 -19.41 9.40 1.65
CA GLY A 68 -18.27 10.04 2.31
C GLY A 68 -17.42 9.05 3.10
N SER A 69 -18.03 8.12 3.83
CA SER A 69 -17.29 7.08 4.56
C SER A 69 -16.51 6.16 3.62
N GLU A 70 -17.10 5.73 2.50
CA GLU A 70 -16.43 4.89 1.48
C GLU A 70 -15.22 5.59 0.83
N THR A 71 -15.23 6.92 0.86
CA THR A 71 -14.25 7.76 0.20
C THR A 71 -12.98 7.93 1.04
N TYR A 72 -13.11 8.09 2.37
CA TYR A 72 -11.96 8.27 3.28
C TYR A 72 -11.44 6.95 3.87
N GLN A 73 -12.25 5.89 3.84
CA GLN A 73 -11.90 4.60 4.42
C GLN A 73 -10.67 3.94 3.78
N PRO A 74 -10.45 4.00 2.45
CA PRO A 74 -9.21 3.48 1.84
C PRO A 74 -7.95 4.21 2.31
N LEU A 75 -8.04 5.51 2.58
CA LEU A 75 -6.91 6.31 3.08
C LEU A 75 -6.57 5.91 4.52
N LEU A 76 -7.59 5.73 5.36
CA LEU A 76 -7.41 5.21 6.72
C LEU A 76 -6.80 3.80 6.70
N ASP A 77 -7.28 2.93 5.82
CA ASP A 77 -6.75 1.58 5.65
C ASP A 77 -5.28 1.58 5.22
N GLN A 78 -4.87 2.54 4.38
CA GLN A 78 -3.48 2.69 3.96
C GLN A 78 -2.57 3.08 5.14
N GLU A 79 -2.97 4.07 5.94
CA GLU A 79 -2.20 4.48 7.13
C GLU A 79 -2.13 3.37 8.19
N TYR A 80 -3.24 2.66 8.39
CA TYR A 80 -3.27 1.49 9.26
C TYR A 80 -2.37 0.38 8.73
N ALA A 81 -2.40 0.09 7.44
CA ALA A 81 -1.55 -0.93 6.86
C ALA A 81 -0.06 -0.62 7.03
N LYS A 82 0.33 0.64 6.83
CA LYS A 82 1.70 1.10 7.08
C LYS A 82 2.08 0.96 8.56
N THR A 83 1.24 1.48 9.46
CA THR A 83 1.48 1.41 10.91
C THR A 83 1.56 -0.03 11.40
N ILE A 84 0.70 -0.91 10.89
CA ILE A 84 0.69 -2.32 11.26
C ILE A 84 1.92 -3.02 10.70
N ALA A 85 2.30 -2.81 9.44
CA ALA A 85 3.51 -3.42 8.88
C ALA A 85 4.80 -2.95 9.60
N GLU A 86 4.84 -1.69 10.07
CA GLU A 86 5.96 -1.17 10.86
C GLU A 86 6.00 -1.74 12.30
N ASN A 87 4.86 -1.87 12.97
CA ASN A 87 4.81 -2.29 14.39
C ASN A 87 4.62 -3.80 14.59
N HIS A 88 4.04 -4.47 13.61
CA HIS A 88 3.75 -5.90 13.59
C HIS A 88 4.29 -6.48 12.30
N SER A 89 5.53 -6.98 12.34
CA SER A 89 6.09 -7.67 11.20
C SER A 89 5.44 -9.05 11.05
N PHE A 90 4.95 -9.33 9.84
CA PHE A 90 4.44 -10.66 9.47
C PHE A 90 5.56 -11.55 8.91
N GLY A 91 6.79 -11.03 8.85
CA GLY A 91 7.96 -11.72 8.30
C GLY A 91 7.94 -11.85 6.79
N ILE A 92 7.03 -11.17 6.08
CA ILE A 92 6.97 -11.18 4.62
C ILE A 92 8.13 -10.36 4.07
N ALA A 93 8.38 -9.19 4.65
CA ALA A 93 9.53 -8.36 4.28
C ALA A 93 10.86 -9.12 4.44
N ASP A 94 11.04 -9.79 5.59
CA ASP A 94 12.23 -10.60 5.87
C ASP A 94 12.37 -11.79 4.91
N ALA A 95 11.25 -12.45 4.57
CA ALA A 95 11.26 -13.55 3.60
C ALA A 95 11.67 -13.07 2.21
N LEU A 96 11.21 -11.89 1.79
CA LEU A 96 11.61 -11.27 0.52
C LEU A 96 13.11 -10.93 0.53
N VAL A 97 13.59 -10.26 1.58
CA VAL A 97 15.02 -9.93 1.72
C VAL A 97 15.87 -11.21 1.70
N ARG A 98 15.43 -12.28 2.38
CA ARG A 98 16.13 -13.57 2.38
C ARG A 98 16.14 -14.23 1.00
N GLN A 99 15.03 -14.17 0.27
CA GLN A 99 14.88 -14.83 -1.04
C GLN A 99 15.63 -14.10 -2.15
N PHE A 100 15.63 -12.77 -2.12
CA PHE A 100 16.20 -11.92 -3.18
C PHE A 100 17.59 -11.38 -2.83
N GLY A 101 17.91 -11.22 -1.54
CA GLY A 101 19.23 -10.77 -1.08
C GLY A 101 20.29 -11.87 -1.04
N GLY A 102 19.95 -13.12 -1.38
CA GLY A 102 20.84 -14.27 -1.43
C GLY A 102 21.14 -14.81 -2.83
N LYS A 103 20.76 -14.11 -3.90
CA LYS A 103 20.89 -14.58 -5.30
C LYS A 103 21.56 -13.58 -6.24
N THR A 104 22.70 -13.05 -5.84
CA THR A 104 23.66 -12.44 -6.75
C THR A 104 25.00 -13.15 -6.58
N LYS A 105 25.26 -14.12 -7.45
CA LYS A 105 26.56 -14.76 -7.64
C LYS A 105 26.82 -14.88 -9.14
#